data_AF-A0A7C8IEI4-F1
#
_entry.id   AF-A0A7C8IEI4-F1
#
_cell.length_a   1.000
_cell.length_b   1.000
_cell.length_c   1.000
_cell.angle_alpha   90.00
_cell.angle_beta   90.00
_cell.angle_gamma   90.00
#
_symmetry.space_group_name_H-M   'P 1'
#
loop_
_entity.id
_entity.type
_entity.pdbx_description
1 polymer ?
#
loop_
_entity_poly.entity_id
_entity_poly.type
_entity_poly.pdbx_seq_one_letter_code
_entity_poly.pdbx_strand_id
1 'polypeptide(L)'
;MEKRALPVLLGLAKSFGALSGTTLTSTGATAITGVGGVGNGGVWPGTAVSGFPPGTASGVLAPGTVLAQDGEAGCLTAYNNALSITATAALPSADLAGITLLPGVYTFPTSAVALSGTLTLDAGGDATKQFIFKITTTFTAAAASKVVLINNAQPCNVYFIVGSSASIGAAAELQGNMIAYTAIAVSNAASNQGTWCALNAAVTLINNSLVAQAGACPT
;
A
#
# COMPACT_ATOMS: atom_id res chain seq x y z
N MET A 1 -0.02 20.63 26.16
CA MET A 1 -0.94 19.54 25.77
C MET A 1 -0.58 19.17 24.34
N GLU A 2 0.12 18.06 24.15
CA GLU A 2 0.52 17.63 22.81
C GLU A 2 -0.74 17.12 22.09
N LYS A 3 -1.09 17.75 20.97
CA LYS A 3 -2.25 17.36 20.16
C LYS A 3 -1.95 15.97 19.57
N ARG A 4 -2.43 14.91 20.23
CA ARG A 4 -2.30 13.53 19.75
C ARG A 4 -2.98 13.45 18.38
N ALA A 5 -2.19 13.32 17.31
CA ALA A 5 -2.72 13.10 15.98
C ALA A 5 -3.49 11.76 15.97
N LEU A 6 -4.66 11.73 15.34
CA LEU A 6 -5.41 10.48 15.16
C LEU A 6 -4.63 9.55 14.22
N PRO A 7 -4.62 8.23 14.48
CA PRO A 7 -3.93 7.27 13.63
C PRO A 7 -4.53 7.27 12.22
N VAL A 8 -3.71 6.93 11.22
CA VAL A 8 -4.18 6.69 9.85
C VAL A 8 -5.03 5.42 9.84
N LEU A 9 -6.19 5.45 9.21
CA LEU A 9 -7.08 4.30 9.09
C LEU A 9 -7.55 4.17 7.64
N LEU A 10 -7.63 2.93 7.14
CA LEU A 10 -8.06 2.63 5.77
C LEU A 10 -9.58 2.52 5.60
N GLY A 11 -10.36 2.44 6.68
CA GLY A 11 -11.79 2.14 6.59
C GLY A 11 -12.03 0.82 5.84
N LEU A 12 -12.92 0.83 4.85
CA LEU A 12 -13.20 -0.35 4.01
C LEU A 12 -12.08 -0.68 3.01
N ALA A 13 -11.16 0.24 2.74
CA ALA A 13 -10.06 0.01 1.80
C ALA A 13 -9.18 -1.18 2.23
N LYS A 14 -9.08 -1.47 3.53
CA LYS A 14 -8.31 -2.60 4.07
C LYS A 14 -8.77 -3.97 3.54
N SER A 15 -10.02 -4.07 3.07
CA SER A 15 -10.57 -5.29 2.46
C SER A 15 -10.14 -5.50 1.01
N PHE A 16 -9.48 -4.51 0.41
CA PHE A 16 -8.97 -4.57 -0.96
C PHE A 16 -7.49 -4.87 -0.97
N GLY A 17 -7.08 -5.81 -1.83
CA GLY A 17 -5.67 -5.96 -2.18
C GLY A 17 -5.25 -4.94 -3.23
N ALA A 18 -6.16 -4.60 -4.16
CA ALA A 18 -5.96 -3.59 -5.18
C ALA A 18 -7.22 -2.74 -5.38
N LEU A 19 -7.04 -1.43 -5.44
CA LEU A 19 -8.08 -0.45 -5.74
C LEU A 19 -7.52 0.63 -6.68
N SER A 20 -8.29 1.04 -7.68
CA SER A 20 -7.82 2.00 -8.68
C SER A 20 -8.89 3.02 -9.08
N GLY A 21 -8.45 4.23 -9.44
CA GLY A 21 -9.30 5.31 -9.94
C GLY A 21 -9.94 4.99 -11.30
N THR A 22 -9.16 4.42 -12.23
CA THR A 22 -9.57 4.28 -13.63
C THR A 22 -9.73 2.83 -14.08
N THR A 23 -8.68 2.02 -13.94
CA THR A 23 -8.68 0.62 -14.37
C THR A 23 -7.84 -0.26 -13.45
N LEU A 24 -8.32 -1.48 -13.21
CA LEU A 24 -7.55 -2.56 -12.58
C LEU A 24 -7.26 -3.61 -13.64
N THR A 25 -5.99 -3.81 -13.96
CA THR A 25 -5.56 -4.75 -15.01
C THR A 25 -4.62 -5.79 -14.44
N SER A 26 -4.84 -7.07 -14.77
CA SER A 26 -3.91 -8.15 -14.52
C SER A 26 -3.46 -8.82 -15.82
N THR A 27 -2.19 -9.23 -15.87
CA THR A 27 -1.67 -10.18 -16.85
C THR A 27 -1.17 -11.43 -16.13
N GLY A 28 -1.71 -12.60 -16.49
CA GLY A 28 -1.34 -13.86 -15.86
C GLY A 28 -2.05 -14.12 -14.53
N ALA A 29 -1.53 -15.07 -13.75
CA ALA A 29 -2.19 -15.64 -12.58
C ALA A 29 -2.01 -14.77 -11.32
N THR A 30 -2.46 -13.51 -11.36
CA THR A 30 -2.54 -12.69 -10.15
C THR A 30 -3.54 -13.30 -9.17
N ALA A 31 -3.20 -13.36 -7.89
CA ALA A 31 -4.10 -13.75 -6.81
C ALA A 31 -4.32 -12.57 -5.86
N ILE A 32 -5.56 -12.09 -5.77
CA ILE A 32 -5.98 -11.17 -4.72
C ILE A 32 -6.71 -11.99 -3.66
N THR A 33 -6.12 -12.06 -2.48
CA THR A 33 -6.65 -12.79 -1.33
C THR A 33 -6.76 -11.84 -0.14
N GLY A 34 -7.16 -12.34 1.02
CA GLY A 34 -7.04 -11.56 2.24
C GLY A 34 -7.08 -12.39 3.49
N VAL A 35 -6.62 -11.78 4.58
CA VAL A 35 -6.72 -12.35 5.92
C VAL A 35 -8.20 -12.53 6.26
N GLY A 36 -8.58 -13.75 6.63
CA GLY A 36 -9.99 -14.11 6.86
C GLY A 36 -10.78 -14.44 5.59
N GLY A 37 -10.11 -14.62 4.45
CA GLY A 37 -10.70 -15.15 3.21
C GLY A 37 -11.23 -14.10 2.24
N VAL A 38 -11.27 -12.82 2.61
CA VAL A 38 -11.80 -11.75 1.76
C VAL A 38 -10.68 -10.87 1.22
N GLY A 39 -10.45 -10.96 -0.09
CA GLY A 39 -9.56 -10.09 -0.85
C GLY A 39 -10.27 -9.50 -2.05
N ASN A 40 -10.67 -8.23 -1.94
CA ASN A 40 -11.40 -7.55 -3.01
C ASN A 40 -10.43 -6.88 -4.00
N GLY A 41 -10.85 -6.80 -5.27
CA GLY A 41 -10.27 -5.90 -6.27
C GLY A 41 -11.35 -4.90 -6.68
N GLY A 42 -11.02 -3.63 -6.86
CA GLY A 42 -12.05 -2.62 -7.15
C GLY A 42 -11.57 -1.47 -8.00
N VAL A 43 -12.55 -0.80 -8.61
CA VAL A 43 -12.32 0.40 -9.41
C VAL A 43 -13.43 1.39 -9.11
N TRP A 44 -13.04 2.62 -8.78
CA TRP A 44 -13.95 3.74 -8.59
C TRP A 44 -13.20 5.06 -8.81
N PRO A 45 -13.76 6.06 -9.53
CA PRO A 45 -15.06 6.06 -10.20
C PRO A 45 -15.09 5.31 -11.54
N GLY A 46 -13.94 4.81 -12.01
CA GLY A 46 -13.88 3.94 -13.18
C GLY A 46 -14.62 2.61 -12.99
N THR A 47 -14.82 1.89 -14.08
CA THR A 47 -15.64 0.66 -14.11
C THR A 47 -14.95 -0.51 -14.81
N ALA A 48 -13.66 -0.40 -15.11
CA ALA A 48 -12.95 -1.40 -15.91
C ALA A 48 -12.00 -2.26 -15.06
N VAL A 49 -12.35 -3.53 -14.93
CA VAL A 49 -11.46 -4.59 -14.45
C VAL A 49 -11.18 -5.54 -15.62
N SER A 50 -9.91 -5.89 -15.84
CA SER A 50 -9.51 -6.83 -16.90
C SER A 50 -8.41 -7.78 -16.43
N GLY A 51 -8.32 -8.97 -17.05
CA GLY A 51 -7.33 -9.99 -16.67
C GLY A 51 -7.72 -10.92 -15.52
N PHE A 52 -9.00 -10.89 -15.14
CA PHE A 52 -9.59 -11.79 -14.15
C PHE A 52 -10.79 -12.51 -14.79
N PRO A 53 -10.63 -13.70 -15.40
CA PRO A 53 -9.46 -14.62 -15.39
C PRO A 53 -8.29 -14.26 -16.34
N PRO A 54 -7.09 -14.88 -16.20
CA PRO A 54 -6.75 -15.95 -15.25
C PRO A 54 -6.41 -15.45 -13.84
N GLY A 55 -6.33 -14.14 -13.63
CA GLY A 55 -6.28 -13.59 -12.27
C GLY A 55 -7.51 -13.98 -11.46
N THR A 56 -7.38 -14.03 -10.14
CA THR A 56 -8.45 -14.39 -9.22
C THR A 56 -8.55 -13.40 -8.07
N ALA A 57 -9.75 -13.28 -7.49
CA ALA A 57 -9.99 -12.61 -6.22
C ALA A 57 -10.73 -13.58 -5.30
N SER A 58 -10.32 -13.70 -4.04
CA SER A 58 -11.04 -14.52 -3.04
C SER A 58 -12.29 -13.80 -2.52
N GLY A 59 -12.33 -12.47 -2.65
CA GLY A 59 -13.52 -11.65 -2.44
C GLY A 59 -14.20 -11.28 -3.77
N VAL A 60 -14.71 -10.04 -3.84
CA VAL A 60 -15.44 -9.53 -5.01
C VAL A 60 -14.53 -8.67 -5.88
N LEU A 61 -14.65 -8.81 -7.19
CA LEU A 61 -14.20 -7.80 -8.15
C LEU A 61 -15.33 -6.77 -8.33
N ALA A 62 -15.07 -5.53 -7.92
CA ALA A 62 -16.10 -4.55 -7.59
C ALA A 62 -16.06 -3.27 -8.47
N PRO A 63 -15.98 -3.35 -9.82
CA PRO A 63 -15.92 -2.16 -10.67
C PRO A 63 -17.20 -1.31 -10.58
N GLY A 64 -17.06 -0.01 -10.29
CA GLY A 64 -18.18 0.94 -10.30
C GLY A 64 -19.23 0.71 -9.21
N THR A 65 -18.92 -0.08 -8.18
CA THR A 65 -19.87 -0.42 -7.10
C THR A 65 -19.72 0.51 -5.90
N VAL A 66 -20.74 0.56 -5.05
CA VAL A 66 -20.67 1.27 -3.75
C VAL A 66 -19.55 0.74 -2.86
N LEU A 67 -19.26 -0.57 -2.93
CA LEU A 67 -18.16 -1.17 -2.18
C LEU A 67 -16.79 -0.59 -2.59
N ALA A 68 -16.56 -0.40 -3.89
CA ALA A 68 -15.35 0.24 -4.38
C ALA A 68 -15.33 1.75 -4.13
N GLN A 69 -16.48 2.41 -4.17
CA GLN A 69 -16.63 3.81 -3.78
C GLN A 69 -16.20 4.04 -2.33
N ASP A 70 -16.72 3.24 -1.39
CA ASP A 70 -16.37 3.36 0.03
C ASP A 70 -14.91 2.96 0.30
N GLY A 71 -14.38 2.00 -0.46
CA GLY A 71 -12.96 1.66 -0.45
C GLY A 71 -12.09 2.84 -0.89
N GLU A 72 -12.47 3.54 -1.96
CA GLU A 72 -11.69 4.65 -2.51
C GLU A 72 -11.73 5.84 -1.56
N ALA A 73 -12.91 6.17 -1.03
CA ALA A 73 -13.07 7.18 0.01
C ALA A 73 -12.20 6.88 1.24
N GLY A 74 -12.05 5.60 1.60
CA GLY A 74 -11.15 5.13 2.66
C GLY A 74 -9.68 5.42 2.34
N CYS A 75 -9.22 5.13 1.13
CA CYS A 75 -7.87 5.49 0.69
C CYS A 75 -7.64 7.01 0.69
N LEU A 76 -8.58 7.78 0.14
CA LEU A 76 -8.46 9.24 0.06
C LEU A 76 -8.41 9.88 1.45
N THR A 77 -9.25 9.39 2.38
CA THR A 77 -9.22 9.81 3.78
C THR A 77 -7.89 9.50 4.44
N ALA A 78 -7.38 8.27 4.25
CA ALA A 78 -6.07 7.85 4.77
C ALA A 78 -4.93 8.70 4.20
N TYR A 79 -4.95 8.99 2.89
CA TYR A 79 -3.96 9.83 2.21
C TYR A 79 -3.93 11.25 2.80
N ASN A 80 -5.09 11.91 2.88
CA ASN A 80 -5.20 13.27 3.43
C ASN A 80 -4.87 13.33 4.92
N ASN A 81 -5.32 12.34 5.70
CA ASN A 81 -4.99 12.23 7.11
C ASN A 81 -3.47 12.10 7.29
N ALA A 82 -2.82 11.17 6.59
CA ALA A 82 -1.39 10.97 6.68
C ALA A 82 -0.62 12.25 6.32
N LEU A 83 -0.99 12.94 5.24
CA LEU A 83 -0.37 14.22 4.86
C LEU A 83 -0.51 15.31 5.94
N SER A 84 -1.59 15.31 6.73
CA SER A 84 -1.80 16.28 7.81
C SER A 84 -0.95 16.04 9.07
N ILE A 85 -0.40 14.84 9.26
CA ILE A 85 0.38 14.48 10.47
C ILE A 85 1.77 15.12 10.43
N THR A 86 2.21 15.79 11.50
CA THR A 86 3.57 16.34 11.54
C THR A 86 4.63 15.23 11.42
N ALA A 87 5.64 15.44 10.57
CA ALA A 87 6.74 14.49 10.43
C ALA A 87 7.54 14.38 11.74
N THR A 88 7.91 13.16 12.13
CA THR A 88 8.73 12.90 13.32
C THR A 88 10.22 12.87 12.99
N ALA A 89 10.56 12.54 11.73
CA ALA A 89 11.94 12.49 11.28
C ALA A 89 12.05 12.81 9.78
N ALA A 90 13.10 13.55 9.41
CA ALA A 90 13.59 13.61 8.05
C ALA A 90 14.70 12.57 7.88
N LEU A 91 14.54 11.63 6.94
CA LEU A 91 15.55 10.63 6.67
C LEU A 91 16.75 11.25 5.94
N PRO A 92 17.99 10.77 6.18
CA PRO A 92 19.19 11.32 5.54
C PRO A 92 19.33 10.89 4.07
N SER A 93 18.61 9.86 3.65
CA SER A 93 18.63 9.28 2.31
C SER A 93 17.21 9.11 1.79
N ALA A 94 17.05 9.19 0.47
CA ALA A 94 15.83 8.85 -0.23
C ALA A 94 15.77 7.37 -0.67
N ASP A 95 16.84 6.60 -0.43
CA ASP A 95 16.82 5.15 -0.54
C ASP A 95 16.64 4.52 0.85
N LEU A 96 15.62 3.67 0.95
CA LEU A 96 15.23 2.95 2.16
C LEU A 96 16.03 1.65 2.38
N ALA A 97 16.97 1.31 1.49
CA ALA A 97 17.74 0.08 1.60
C ALA A 97 18.71 0.09 2.80
N GLY A 98 18.74 -1.03 3.53
CA GLY A 98 19.71 -1.29 4.60
C GLY A 98 19.40 -0.60 5.92
N ILE A 99 18.30 0.13 6.02
CA ILE A 99 17.93 0.85 7.25
C ILE A 99 16.88 0.09 8.06
N THR A 100 16.98 0.24 9.38
CA THR A 100 15.94 -0.17 10.33
C THR A 100 15.30 1.08 10.90
N LEU A 101 13.98 1.16 10.85
CA LEU A 101 13.22 2.28 11.38
C LEU A 101 12.35 1.82 12.55
N LEU A 102 12.28 2.66 13.58
CA LEU A 102 11.25 2.59 14.62
C LEU A 102 9.93 3.19 14.09
N PRO A 103 8.82 3.18 14.83
CA PRO A 103 7.60 3.79 14.34
C PRO A 103 7.73 5.32 14.24
N GLY A 104 7.11 5.91 13.22
CA GLY A 104 7.22 7.34 12.96
C GLY A 104 6.62 7.78 11.64
N VAL A 105 6.74 9.09 11.40
CA VAL A 105 6.30 9.78 10.17
C VAL A 105 7.52 10.37 9.49
N TYR A 106 7.82 9.86 8.31
CA TYR A 106 9.08 10.07 7.60
C TYR A 106 8.91 10.98 6.40
N THR A 107 9.80 11.97 6.29
CA THR A 107 10.04 12.75 5.07
C THR A 107 11.44 12.46 4.53
N PHE A 108 11.69 12.90 3.30
CA PHE A 108 12.88 12.53 2.53
C PHE A 108 13.61 13.77 2.01
N PRO A 109 14.93 13.67 1.75
CA PRO A 109 15.72 14.80 1.26
C PRO A 109 15.46 15.13 -0.21
N THR A 110 14.90 14.18 -0.97
CA THR A 110 14.46 14.36 -2.35
C THR A 110 12.99 14.01 -2.51
N SER A 111 12.38 14.46 -3.60
CA SER A 111 10.95 14.25 -3.86
C SER A 111 10.61 12.80 -4.22
N ALA A 112 11.49 12.14 -4.97
CA ALA A 112 11.39 10.72 -5.31
C ALA A 112 12.11 9.86 -4.27
N VAL A 113 11.56 8.67 -4.01
CA VAL A 113 12.05 7.72 -3.01
C VAL A 113 12.21 6.34 -3.63
N ALA A 114 13.26 5.64 -3.25
CA ALA A 114 13.56 4.29 -3.70
C ALA A 114 13.59 3.31 -2.51
N LEU A 115 13.31 2.05 -2.82
CA LEU A 115 13.67 0.90 -2.00
C LEU A 115 14.52 -0.02 -2.88
N SER A 116 15.84 0.14 -2.84
CA SER A 116 16.75 -0.66 -3.67
C SER A 116 17.08 -2.04 -3.10
N GLY A 117 16.74 -2.27 -1.83
CA GLY A 117 17.07 -3.49 -1.08
C GLY A 117 16.05 -3.79 0.01
N THR A 118 16.53 -4.10 1.22
CA THR A 118 15.66 -4.41 2.36
C THR A 118 15.47 -3.20 3.27
N LEU A 119 14.22 -2.88 3.59
CA LEU A 119 13.81 -1.97 4.66
C LEU A 119 13.28 -2.79 5.82
N THR A 120 13.79 -2.54 7.04
CA THR A 120 13.29 -3.20 8.25
C THR A 120 12.48 -2.21 9.08
N LEU A 121 11.28 -2.62 9.49
CA LEU A 121 10.39 -1.85 10.35
C LEU A 121 10.25 -2.57 11.69
N ASP A 122 10.68 -1.91 12.75
CA ASP A 122 10.74 -2.44 14.11
C ASP A 122 9.73 -1.69 14.98
N ALA A 123 8.68 -2.38 15.44
CA ALA A 123 7.65 -1.73 16.26
C ALA A 123 8.03 -1.63 17.76
N GLY A 124 9.23 -2.08 18.15
CA GLY A 124 9.70 -2.02 19.52
C GLY A 124 8.80 -2.80 20.50
N GLY A 125 8.06 -3.80 20.00
CA GLY A 125 7.10 -4.60 20.75
C GLY A 125 5.67 -4.07 20.75
N ASP A 126 5.38 -2.89 20.18
CA ASP A 126 4.03 -2.30 20.18
C ASP A 126 3.36 -2.35 18.80
N ALA A 127 2.50 -3.36 18.61
CA ALA A 127 1.78 -3.60 17.36
C ALA A 127 0.86 -2.45 16.91
N THR A 128 0.56 -1.48 17.77
CA THR A 128 -0.36 -0.37 17.45
C THR A 128 0.32 0.81 16.75
N LYS A 129 1.66 0.78 16.65
CA LYS A 129 2.44 1.91 16.14
C LYS A 129 2.55 1.88 14.62
N GLN A 130 2.58 3.09 14.04
CA GLN A 130 2.51 3.28 12.59
C GLN A 130 3.83 3.76 12.00
N PHE A 131 4.09 3.33 10.77
CA PHE A 131 5.18 3.79 9.92
C PHE A 131 4.55 4.50 8.73
N ILE A 132 4.75 5.80 8.62
CA ILE A 132 4.12 6.63 7.58
C ILE A 132 5.22 7.28 6.76
N PHE A 133 5.36 6.85 5.51
CA PHE A 133 6.31 7.40 4.55
C PHE A 133 5.60 8.43 3.67
N LYS A 134 5.98 9.70 3.80
CA LYS A 134 5.46 10.80 2.98
C LYS A 134 6.38 11.04 1.80
N ILE A 135 5.95 10.59 0.63
CA ILE A 135 6.75 10.59 -0.59
C ILE A 135 6.15 11.64 -1.53
N THR A 136 6.90 12.71 -1.81
CA THR A 136 6.37 13.88 -2.52
C THR A 136 6.01 13.56 -3.97
N THR A 137 6.79 12.73 -4.65
CA THR A 137 6.51 12.32 -6.04
C THR A 137 6.46 10.81 -6.15
N THR A 138 7.48 10.18 -6.73
CA THR A 138 7.46 8.77 -7.10
C THR A 138 8.04 7.88 -6.01
N PHE A 139 7.49 6.67 -5.90
CA PHE A 139 8.09 5.58 -5.14
C PHE A 139 8.53 4.47 -6.09
N THR A 140 9.76 3.99 -5.95
CA THR A 140 10.26 2.87 -6.74
C THR A 140 10.81 1.78 -5.84
N ALA A 141 10.21 0.59 -5.87
CA ALA A 141 10.78 -0.60 -5.27
C ALA A 141 11.55 -1.37 -6.35
N ALA A 142 12.83 -1.63 -6.14
CA ALA A 142 13.65 -2.41 -7.07
C ALA A 142 13.20 -3.88 -7.13
N ALA A 143 13.65 -4.61 -8.13
CA ALA A 143 13.42 -6.04 -8.20
C ALA A 143 14.01 -6.75 -6.96
N ALA A 144 13.28 -7.74 -6.43
CA ALA A 144 13.63 -8.49 -5.21
C ALA A 144 13.83 -7.64 -3.93
N SER A 145 13.44 -6.37 -3.93
CA SER A 145 13.45 -5.52 -2.73
C SER A 145 12.40 -5.99 -1.71
N LYS A 146 12.62 -5.67 -0.43
CA LYS A 146 11.81 -6.22 0.67
C LYS A 146 11.46 -5.18 1.72
N VAL A 147 10.26 -5.31 2.29
CA VAL A 147 9.90 -4.70 3.58
C VAL A 147 9.74 -5.81 4.60
N VAL A 148 10.60 -5.79 5.63
CA VAL A 148 10.61 -6.78 6.71
C VAL A 148 10.05 -6.14 7.97
N LEU A 149 9.11 -6.83 8.59
CA LEU A 149 8.49 -6.40 9.84
C LEU A 149 9.06 -7.24 10.98
N ILE A 150 9.53 -6.59 12.04
CA ILE A 150 10.07 -7.25 13.24
C ILE A 150 9.43 -6.68 14.51
N ASN A 151 9.60 -7.40 15.62
CA ASN A 151 9.20 -6.94 16.95
C ASN A 151 7.76 -6.38 17.00
N ASN A 152 6.81 -7.18 16.52
CA ASN A 152 5.37 -6.89 16.43
C ASN A 152 4.96 -5.80 15.42
N ALA A 153 5.82 -5.37 14.49
CA ALA A 153 5.37 -4.52 13.39
C ALA A 153 4.33 -5.25 12.53
N GLN A 154 3.24 -4.54 12.20
CA GLN A 154 2.10 -5.10 11.46
C GLN A 154 1.92 -4.42 10.11
N PRO A 155 1.64 -5.15 9.02
CA PRO A 155 1.52 -4.58 7.67
C PRO A 155 0.38 -3.56 7.57
N CYS A 156 -0.70 -3.77 8.32
CA CYS A 156 -1.82 -2.83 8.40
C CYS A 156 -1.44 -1.44 8.95
N ASN A 157 -0.30 -1.31 9.64
CA ASN A 157 0.20 -0.07 10.24
C ASN A 157 1.36 0.56 9.46
N VAL A 158 1.65 0.05 8.26
CA VAL A 158 2.66 0.61 7.35
C VAL A 158 1.97 1.33 6.21
N TYR A 159 2.33 2.59 5.97
CA TYR A 159 1.71 3.45 4.97
C TYR A 159 2.77 4.11 4.08
N PHE A 160 2.67 3.88 2.78
CA PHE A 160 3.42 4.59 1.75
C PHE A 160 2.47 5.57 1.06
N ILE A 161 2.64 6.86 1.33
CA ILE A 161 1.81 7.94 0.79
C ILE A 161 2.58 8.58 -0.36
N VAL A 162 2.20 8.27 -1.59
CA VAL A 162 2.96 8.58 -2.80
C VAL A 162 2.26 9.68 -3.59
N GLY A 163 2.91 10.84 -3.71
CA GLY A 163 2.33 12.03 -4.32
C GLY A 163 2.17 11.98 -5.84
N SER A 164 2.80 11.01 -6.51
CA SER A 164 2.50 10.64 -7.89
C SER A 164 2.32 9.13 -8.05
N SER A 165 3.19 8.46 -8.79
CA SER A 165 3.06 7.04 -9.13
C SER A 165 4.05 6.18 -8.36
N ALA A 166 3.67 4.93 -8.14
CA ALA A 166 4.57 3.89 -7.63
C ALA A 166 4.91 2.87 -8.71
N SER A 167 6.18 2.44 -8.74
CA SER A 167 6.67 1.37 -9.61
C SER A 167 7.29 0.27 -8.77
N ILE A 168 6.74 -0.95 -8.86
CA ILE A 168 7.17 -2.09 -8.07
C ILE A 168 7.87 -3.09 -8.98
N GLY A 169 9.14 -3.35 -8.67
CA GLY A 169 10.00 -4.26 -9.41
C GLY A 169 9.60 -5.72 -9.26
N ALA A 170 10.12 -6.57 -10.16
CA ALA A 170 9.76 -7.98 -10.19
C ALA A 170 10.20 -8.68 -8.88
N ALA A 171 9.37 -9.60 -8.40
CA ALA A 171 9.60 -10.35 -7.16
C ALA A 171 9.87 -9.49 -5.91
N ALA A 172 9.50 -8.21 -5.90
CA ALA A 172 9.54 -7.40 -4.68
C ALA A 172 8.52 -7.91 -3.66
N GLU A 173 8.90 -7.93 -2.39
CA GLU A 173 8.09 -8.42 -1.27
C GLU A 173 7.77 -7.27 -0.31
N LEU A 174 6.62 -6.62 -0.50
CA LEU A 174 6.22 -5.48 0.32
C LEU A 174 5.24 -5.88 1.43
N GLN A 175 5.24 -5.09 2.49
CA GLN A 175 4.33 -5.25 3.63
C GLN A 175 3.83 -3.86 4.02
N GLY A 176 2.63 -3.52 3.56
CA GLY A 176 2.04 -2.22 3.84
C GLY A 176 0.94 -1.80 2.89
N ASN A 177 0.43 -0.61 3.17
CA ASN A 177 -0.62 0.05 2.43
C ASN A 177 0.00 1.16 1.58
N MET A 178 -0.07 1.01 0.27
CA MET A 178 0.44 1.99 -0.67
C MET A 178 -0.73 2.78 -1.24
N ILE A 179 -0.72 4.09 -1.03
CA ILE A 179 -1.72 5.00 -1.57
C ILE A 179 -0.99 6.00 -2.48
N ALA A 180 -1.11 5.78 -3.78
CA ALA A 180 -0.52 6.59 -4.82
C ALA A 180 -1.56 7.55 -5.40
N TYR A 181 -1.18 8.80 -5.59
CA TYR A 181 -2.07 9.80 -6.16
C TYR A 181 -2.41 9.49 -7.62
N THR A 182 -1.44 9.01 -8.40
CA THR A 182 -1.63 8.61 -9.79
C THR A 182 -1.72 7.09 -9.93
N ALA A 183 -0.70 6.42 -10.50
CA ALA A 183 -0.78 5.01 -10.88
C ALA A 183 0.12 4.12 -10.00
N ILE A 184 -0.23 2.83 -9.92
CA ILE A 184 0.65 1.80 -9.35
C ILE A 184 0.92 0.76 -10.45
N ALA A 185 2.17 0.68 -10.90
CA ALA A 185 2.62 -0.30 -11.88
C ALA A 185 3.45 -1.38 -11.20
N VAL A 186 3.04 -2.65 -11.36
CA VAL A 186 3.63 -3.76 -10.63
C VAL A 186 4.16 -4.79 -11.62
N SER A 187 5.46 -5.05 -11.50
CA SER A 187 6.15 -6.03 -12.33
C SER A 187 5.86 -7.45 -11.86
N ASN A 188 6.32 -8.41 -12.66
CA ASN A 188 6.06 -9.84 -12.49
C ASN A 188 6.33 -10.35 -11.07
N ALA A 189 5.38 -11.10 -10.51
CA ALA A 189 5.54 -11.90 -9.30
C ALA A 189 5.90 -11.13 -8.01
N ALA A 190 5.73 -9.80 -7.99
CA ALA A 190 5.77 -9.06 -6.73
C ALA A 190 4.59 -9.43 -5.82
N SER A 191 4.78 -9.29 -4.51
CA SER A 191 3.76 -9.59 -3.49
C SER A 191 3.58 -8.44 -2.50
N ASN A 192 2.39 -8.36 -1.92
CA ASN A 192 2.09 -7.40 -0.85
C ASN A 192 1.16 -7.97 0.22
N GLN A 193 1.46 -7.68 1.49
CA GLN A 193 0.48 -7.76 2.57
C GLN A 193 -0.03 -6.37 2.89
N GLY A 194 -1.29 -6.06 2.55
CA GLY A 194 -1.88 -4.73 2.65
C GLY A 194 -2.63 -4.33 1.39
N THR A 195 -2.98 -3.05 1.30
CA THR A 195 -3.77 -2.48 0.18
C THR A 195 -2.89 -1.66 -0.76
N TRP A 196 -3.02 -1.88 -2.08
CA TRP A 196 -2.49 -0.98 -3.09
C TRP A 196 -3.62 -0.17 -3.71
N CYS A 197 -3.54 1.15 -3.59
CA CYS A 197 -4.58 2.08 -3.95
C CYS A 197 -4.04 3.20 -4.85
N ALA A 198 -4.49 3.25 -6.10
CA ALA A 198 -4.20 4.32 -7.05
C ALA A 198 -5.41 5.26 -7.13
N LEU A 199 -5.33 6.47 -6.56
CA LEU A 199 -6.50 7.35 -6.41
C LEU A 199 -7.06 7.83 -7.75
N ASN A 200 -6.20 8.24 -8.69
CA ASN A 200 -6.64 8.90 -9.93
C ASN A 200 -6.27 8.15 -11.21
N ALA A 201 -5.61 6.99 -11.10
CA ALA A 201 -5.20 6.23 -12.27
C ALA A 201 -5.26 4.72 -12.04
N ALA A 202 -4.55 3.97 -12.88
CA ALA A 202 -4.63 2.52 -12.96
C ALA A 202 -3.76 1.82 -11.92
N VAL A 203 -4.18 0.61 -11.55
CA VAL A 203 -3.31 -0.42 -10.97
C VAL A 203 -3.09 -1.51 -12.02
N THR A 204 -1.83 -1.78 -12.34
CA THR A 204 -1.43 -2.82 -13.31
C THR A 204 -0.62 -3.90 -12.62
N LEU A 205 -1.04 -5.16 -12.78
CA LEU A 205 -0.51 -6.35 -12.11
C LEU A 205 -0.03 -7.40 -13.11
N ILE A 206 1.02 -8.15 -12.75
CA ILE A 206 1.57 -9.26 -13.52
C ILE A 206 1.92 -10.42 -12.56
N ASN A 207 1.15 -11.51 -12.59
CA ASN A 207 1.32 -12.70 -11.73
C ASN A 207 1.53 -12.38 -10.23
N ASN A 208 0.90 -11.33 -9.70
CA ASN A 208 1.17 -10.84 -8.34
C ASN A 208 0.37 -11.59 -7.26
N SER A 209 0.90 -11.61 -6.04
CA SER A 209 0.20 -12.15 -4.86
C SER A 209 -0.11 -11.02 -3.88
N LEU A 210 -1.38 -10.62 -3.78
CA LEU A 210 -1.85 -9.54 -2.90
C LEU A 210 -2.69 -10.12 -1.78
N VAL A 211 -2.38 -9.76 -0.54
CA VAL A 211 -3.08 -10.24 0.67
C VAL A 211 -3.65 -9.03 1.42
N ALA A 212 -4.93 -8.75 1.17
CA ALA A 212 -5.68 -7.70 1.87
C ALA A 212 -5.75 -7.97 3.38
N GLN A 213 -5.83 -6.90 4.17
CA GLN A 213 -5.88 -6.95 5.63
C GLN A 213 -7.31 -6.64 6.11
N ALA A 214 -8.30 -7.39 5.62
CA ALA A 214 -9.73 -7.19 5.87
C ALA A 214 -10.10 -7.31 7.36
N GLY A 215 -9.36 -8.12 8.11
CA GLY A 215 -9.54 -8.35 9.55
C GLY A 215 -9.06 -7.20 10.44
N ALA A 216 -9.02 -7.46 11.76
CA ALA A 216 -8.16 -6.67 12.63
C ALA A 216 -6.71 -6.94 12.23
N CYS A 217 -5.83 -5.95 12.38
CA CYS A 217 -4.40 -6.20 12.41
C CYS A 217 -4.12 -7.41 13.32
N PRO A 218 -3.30 -8.39 12.92
CA PRO A 218 -2.86 -9.42 13.85
C PRO A 218 -2.30 -8.71 15.09
N THR A 219 -2.90 -8.97 16.25
CA THR A 219 -2.43 -8.44 17.55
C THR A 219 -1.29 -9.27 18.07
#